data_AF-A0A257B6J8-F1
#
_entry.id   AF-A0A257B6J8-F1
#
_cell.length_a   1.000
_cell.length_b   1.000
_cell.length_c   1.000
_cell.angle_alpha   90.00
_cell.angle_beta   90.00
_cell.angle_gamma   90.00
#
_symmetry.space_group_name_H-M   'P 1'
#
loop_
_entity.id
_entity.type
_entity.pdbx_description
1 polymer ?
#
loop_
_entity_poly.entity_id
_entity_poly.type
_entity_poly.pdbx_seq_one_letter_code
_entity_poly.pdbx_strand_id
1 'polypeptide(L)'
;MLTPEQQAQYNALLLKQYKGNLADEERAIMEALQLLRDAPEAPTSSADIAGLAPSLARMSGELDQLDADLGEMAGKVGGRRARAEAIAELGERDASRMKQSDDDAH
;
A
#
# COMPACT_ATOMS: atom_id res chain seq x y z
N MET A 1 10.61 -27.25 9.09
CA MET A 1 11.47 -28.15 9.88
C MET A 1 11.86 -27.49 11.19
N LEU A 2 11.91 -28.25 12.29
CA LEU A 2 12.41 -27.73 13.57
C LEU A 2 13.93 -27.49 13.51
N THR A 3 14.40 -26.42 14.15
CA THR A 3 15.84 -26.22 14.39
C THR A 3 16.37 -27.28 15.36
N PRO A 4 17.70 -27.53 15.43
CA PRO A 4 18.27 -28.48 16.39
C PRO A 4 17.90 -28.18 17.86
N GLU A 5 17.83 -26.90 18.21
CA GLU A 5 17.42 -26.45 19.54
C GLU A 5 15.94 -26.73 19.81
N GLN A 6 15.06 -26.42 18.84
CA GLN A 6 13.63 -26.72 18.92
C GLN A 6 13.37 -28.23 18.99
N GLN A 7 14.15 -29.04 18.26
CA GLN A 7 14.07 -30.49 18.31
C GLN A 7 14.48 -31.03 19.68
N ALA A 8 15.54 -30.49 20.28
CA ALA A 8 15.98 -30.86 21.63
C ALA A 8 14.91 -30.50 22.68
N GLN A 9 14.31 -29.31 22.55
CA GLN A 9 13.21 -28.87 23.41
C GLN A 9 11.99 -29.77 23.27
N TYR A 10 11.58 -30.10 22.04
CA TYR A 10 10.47 -31.02 21.78
C TYR A 10 10.71 -32.39 22.41
N ASN A 11 11.92 -32.94 22.26
CA ASN A 11 12.28 -34.23 22.87
C ASN A 11 12.26 -34.18 24.40
N ALA A 12 12.69 -33.08 25.01
CA ALA A 12 12.64 -32.90 26.47
C ALA A 12 11.19 -32.85 26.98
N LEU A 13 10.29 -32.18 26.25
CA LEU A 13 8.87 -32.11 26.59
C LEU A 13 8.17 -33.46 26.43
N LEU A 14 8.47 -34.24 25.38
CA LEU A 14 7.99 -35.61 25.24
C LEU A 14 8.39 -36.49 26.43
N LEU A 15 9.62 -36.33 26.93
CA LEU A 15 10.10 -37.07 28.09
C LEU A 15 9.33 -36.69 29.37
N LYS A 16 9.01 -35.41 29.54
CA LYS A 16 8.18 -34.92 30.65
C LYS A 16 6.74 -35.42 30.56
N GLN A 17 6.19 -35.47 29.34
CA GLN A 17 4.85 -36.02 29.07
C GLN A 17 4.79 -37.51 29.45
N TYR A 18 5.77 -38.31 29.03
CA TYR A 18 5.85 -39.74 29.37
C TYR A 18 5.94 -39.96 30.88
N LYS A 19 6.66 -39.07 31.59
CA LYS A 19 6.79 -39.12 33.06
C LYS A 19 5.55 -38.59 33.80
N GLY A 20 4.55 -38.06 33.12
CA GLY A 20 3.34 -37.50 33.73
C GLY A 20 3.54 -36.15 34.44
N ASN A 21 4.68 -35.49 34.22
CA ASN A 21 5.06 -34.25 34.92
C ASN A 21 5.05 -33.02 33.99
N LEU A 22 4.25 -33.06 32.93
CA LEU A 22 4.17 -31.97 31.95
C LEU A 22 3.20 -30.91 32.45
N ALA A 23 3.67 -29.69 32.64
CA ALA A 23 2.79 -28.56 32.97
C ALA A 23 1.92 -28.14 31.78
N ASP A 24 0.83 -27.41 32.03
CA ASP A 24 -0.10 -26.97 30.98
C ASP A 24 0.60 -26.03 29.97
N GLU A 25 1.46 -25.13 30.44
CA GLU A 25 2.28 -24.26 29.57
C GLU A 25 3.24 -25.07 28.69
N GLU A 26 3.83 -26.12 29.25
CA GLU A 26 4.75 -27.01 28.54
C GLU A 26 4.02 -27.86 27.49
N ARG A 27 2.76 -28.21 27.75
CA ARG A 27 1.90 -28.88 26.78
C ARG A 27 1.60 -27.97 25.59
N ALA A 28 1.28 -26.70 25.84
CA ALA A 28 1.07 -25.73 24.76
C ALA A 28 2.32 -25.53 23.90
N ILE A 29 3.51 -25.47 24.51
CA ILE A 29 4.78 -25.38 23.78
C ILE A 29 5.03 -26.63 22.93
N MET A 30 4.75 -27.82 23.48
CA MET A 30 4.90 -29.08 22.76
C MET A 30 3.96 -29.17 21.55
N GLU A 31 2.71 -28.74 21.69
CA GLU A 31 1.73 -28.67 20.60
C GLU A 31 2.16 -27.66 19.51
N ALA A 32 2.68 -26.50 19.90
CA ALA A 32 3.21 -25.51 18.95
C ALA A 32 4.42 -26.06 18.16
N LEU A 33 5.32 -26.80 18.83
CA LEU A 33 6.45 -27.45 18.18
C LEU A 33 6.01 -28.59 17.25
N GLN A 34 4.96 -29.33 17.59
CA GLN A 34 4.35 -30.31 16.68
C GLN A 34 3.79 -29.64 15.43
N LEU A 35 3.07 -28.53 15.60
CA LEU A 35 2.54 -27.77 14.47
C LEU A 35 3.65 -27.24 13.56
N LEU A 36 4.77 -26.77 14.12
CA LEU A 36 5.92 -26.29 13.34
C LEU A 36 6.69 -27.43 12.64
N ARG A 37 6.70 -28.62 13.22
CA ARG A 37 7.25 -29.83 12.60
C ARG A 37 6.39 -30.32 11.44
N ASP A 38 5.07 -30.32 11.65
CA ASP A 38 4.07 -30.86 10.73
C ASP A 38 3.62 -29.81 9.69
N ALA A 39 3.98 -28.54 9.92
CA ALA A 39 3.81 -27.49 8.93
C ALA A 39 4.49 -27.93 7.64
N PRO A 40 3.79 -27.91 6.49
CA PRO A 40 4.44 -28.13 5.22
C PRO A 40 5.60 -27.13 5.14
N GLU A 41 6.80 -27.63 4.81
CA GLU A 41 7.84 -26.77 4.24
C GLU A 41 7.16 -26.09 3.05
N ALA A 42 6.68 -24.87 3.24
CA ALA A 42 6.45 -23.96 2.14
C ALA A 42 7.82 -23.32 1.94
N PRO A 43 8.71 -23.88 1.11
CA PRO A 43 9.71 -23.00 0.55
C PRO A 43 8.88 -21.93 -0.17
N THR A 44 9.03 -20.66 0.22
CA THR A 44 8.81 -19.58 -0.72
C THR A 44 9.77 -19.86 -1.87
N SER A 45 9.30 -20.60 -2.86
CA SER A 45 10.19 -21.06 -3.91
C SER A 45 10.61 -19.82 -4.68
N SER A 46 11.84 -19.81 -5.19
CA SER A 46 12.28 -18.77 -6.13
C SER A 46 11.28 -18.59 -7.29
N ALA A 47 10.53 -19.64 -7.64
CA ALA A 47 9.44 -19.59 -8.61
C ALA A 47 8.20 -18.80 -8.14
N ASP A 48 7.84 -18.84 -6.85
CA ASP A 48 6.75 -18.02 -6.30
C ASP A 48 7.13 -16.52 -6.30
N ILE A 49 8.38 -16.21 -5.96
CA ILE A 49 8.91 -14.84 -6.00
C ILE A 49 9.03 -14.36 -7.46
N ALA A 50 9.52 -15.21 -8.36
CA ALA A 50 9.60 -14.91 -9.79
C ALA A 50 8.22 -14.75 -10.44
N GLY A 51 7.20 -15.46 -9.96
CA GLY A 51 5.81 -15.31 -10.41
C GLY A 51 5.16 -13.98 -10.00
N LEU A 52 5.63 -13.36 -8.91
CA LEU A 52 5.16 -12.05 -8.44
C LEU A 52 5.80 -10.88 -9.18
N ALA A 53 7.03 -11.04 -9.70
CA ALA A 53 7.77 -9.98 -10.37
C ALA A 53 7.05 -9.38 -11.60
N PRO A 54 6.43 -10.17 -12.50
CA PRO A 54 5.64 -9.63 -13.62
C PRO A 54 4.44 -8.81 -13.17
N SER A 55 3.77 -9.23 -12.09
CA SER A 55 2.59 -8.55 -11.54
C SER A 55 2.98 -7.21 -10.92
N LEU A 56 4.10 -7.16 -10.20
CA LEU A 56 4.69 -5.92 -9.67
C LEU A 56 5.10 -4.95 -10.78
N ALA A 57 5.73 -5.45 -11.85
CA ALA A 57 6.11 -4.62 -12.99
C ALA A 57 4.88 -4.02 -13.71
N ARG A 58 3.80 -4.80 -13.87
CA ARG A 58 2.54 -4.31 -14.42
C ARG A 58 1.92 -3.23 -13.54
N MET A 59 1.85 -3.45 -12.23
CA MET A 59 1.32 -2.46 -11.29
C MET A 59 2.12 -1.16 -11.30
N SER A 60 3.45 -1.23 -11.42
CA SER A 60 4.29 -0.04 -11.54
C SER A 60 3.95 0.77 -12.80
N GLY A 61 3.78 0.09 -13.94
CA GLY A 61 3.40 0.76 -15.20
C GLY A 61 2.00 1.36 -15.14
N GLU A 62 1.05 0.71 -14.47
CA GLU A 62 -0.30 1.26 -14.26
C GLU A 62 -0.28 2.52 -13.37
N LEU A 63 0.59 2.55 -12.35
CA LEU A 63 0.79 3.73 -11.51
C LEU A 63 1.43 4.89 -12.28
N ASP A 64 2.48 4.63 -13.07
CA ASP A 64 3.12 5.65 -13.89
C ASP A 64 2.14 6.26 -14.91
N GLN A 65 1.27 5.43 -15.50
CA GLN A 65 0.23 5.90 -16.42
C GLN A 65 -0.82 6.75 -15.70
N LEU A 66 -1.25 6.34 -14.50
CA LEU A 66 -2.21 7.10 -13.71
C LEU A 66 -1.64 8.47 -13.30
N ASP A 67 -0.35 8.53 -12.96
CA ASP A 67 0.33 9.79 -12.60
C ASP A 67 0.42 10.74 -13.81
N ALA A 68 0.68 10.20 -15.00
CA ALA A 68 0.65 10.97 -16.24
C ALA A 68 -0.75 11.52 -16.54
N ASP A 69 -1.79 10.69 -16.41
CA ASP A 69 -3.18 11.08 -16.63
C ASP A 69 -3.64 12.15 -15.62
N LEU A 70 -3.22 12.03 -14.35
CA LEU A 70 -3.46 13.03 -13.31
C LEU A 70 -2.77 14.36 -13.63
N GLY A 71 -1.53 14.32 -14.12
CA GLY A 71 -0.80 15.49 -14.57
C GLY A 71 -1.50 16.23 -15.72
N GLU A 72 -2.00 15.49 -16.71
CA GLU A 72 -2.74 16.07 -17.84
C GLU A 72 -4.07 16.69 -17.39
N MET A 73 -4.80 16.02 -16.50
CA MET A 73 -6.03 16.55 -15.93
C MET A 73 -5.78 17.81 -15.10
N ALA A 74 -4.74 17.82 -14.26
CA ALA A 74 -4.35 18.99 -13.48
C ALA A 74 -4.00 20.18 -14.39
N GLY A 75 -3.28 19.94 -15.49
CA GLY A 75 -2.99 20.95 -16.51
C GLY A 75 -4.25 21.50 -17.17
N LYS A 76 -5.20 20.64 -17.55
CA LYS A 76 -6.50 21.04 -18.12
C LYS A 76 -7.35 21.83 -17.15
N VAL A 77 -7.35 21.47 -15.85
CA VAL A 77 -8.08 22.20 -14.81
C VAL A 77 -7.43 23.56 -14.53
N GLY A 78 -6.11 23.61 -14.39
CA GLY A 78 -5.36 24.85 -14.22
C GLY A 78 -5.54 25.82 -15.38
N GLY A 79 -5.47 25.33 -16.62
CA GLY A 79 -5.72 26.14 -17.81
C GLY A 79 -7.15 26.69 -17.91
N ARG A 80 -8.16 25.92 -17.49
CA ARG A 80 -9.55 26.41 -17.42
C ARG A 80 -9.72 27.49 -16.36
N ARG A 81 -9.07 27.34 -15.20
CA ARG A 81 -9.09 28.33 -14.12
C ARG A 81 -8.44 29.64 -14.55
N ALA A 82 -7.25 29.56 -15.16
CA ALA A 82 -6.55 30.73 -15.70
C ALA A 82 -7.38 31.46 -16.77
N ARG A 83 -8.09 30.70 -17.62
CA ARG A 83 -9.00 31.28 -18.62
C ARG A 83 -10.21 31.96 -17.99
N ALA A 84 -10.79 31.38 -16.94
CA ALA A 84 -11.91 31.99 -16.21
C ALA A 84 -11.49 33.28 -15.49
N GLU A 85 -10.31 33.28 -14.85
CA GLU A 85 -9.74 34.46 -14.20
C GLU A 85 -9.47 35.59 -15.21
N ALA A 86 -8.91 35.27 -16.38
CA ALA A 86 -8.69 36.25 -17.46
C ALA A 86 -9.99 36.84 -18.02
N ILE A 87 -11.06 36.05 -18.13
CA ILE A 87 -12.37 36.53 -18.59
C ILE A 87 -13.02 37.45 -17.54
N ALA A 88 -12.90 37.10 -16.26
CA ALA A 88 -13.41 37.92 -15.17
C ALA A 88 -12.71 39.29 -15.11
N GLU A 89 -11.38 39.32 -15.26
CA GLU A 89 -10.60 40.56 -15.26
C GLU A 89 -10.95 41.49 -16.44
N LEU A 90 -11.24 40.92 -17.62
CA LEU A 90 -11.73 41.67 -18.78
C LEU A 90 -13.11 42.29 -18.52
N GLY A 91 -14.03 41.51 -17.93
CA GLY A 91 -15.38 41.99 -17.58
C GLY A 91 -15.34 43.13 -16.55
N GLU A 92 -14.46 43.06 -15.55
CA GLU A 92 -14.27 44.13 -14.57
C GLU A 92 -13.68 45.41 -15.18
N ARG A 93 -12.75 45.28 -16.14
CA ARG A 93 -12.21 46.43 -16.89
C ARG A 93 -13.27 47.09 -17.76
N ASP A 94 -14.09 46.31 -18.45
CA ASP A 94 -15.16 46.85 -19.29
C ASP A 94 -16.25 47.54 -18.45
N ALA A 95 -16.64 46.94 -17.32
CA ALA A 95 -17.58 47.55 -16.38
C ALA A 95 -17.05 48.84 -15.75
N SER A 96 -15.75 48.89 -15.43
CA SER A 96 -15.10 50.10 -14.90
C SER A 96 -15.04 51.21 -15.95
N ARG A 97 -14.82 50.85 -17.22
CA ARG A 97 -14.78 51.80 -18.34
C ARG A 97 -16.16 52.39 -18.64
N MET A 98 -17.22 51.60 -18.56
CA MET A 98 -18.60 52.08 -18.73
C MET A 98 -19.01 53.03 -17.60
N LYS A 99 -18.66 52.72 -16.34
CA LYS A 99 -18.93 53.63 -15.22
C LYS A 99 -18.20 54.97 -15.32
N GLN A 100 -16.95 54.97 -15.77
CA GLN A 100 -16.21 56.21 -16.05
C GLN A 100 -16.83 57.04 -17.18
N SER A 101 -17.38 56.35 -18.20
CA SER A 101 -18.04 57.01 -19.33
C SER A 101 -19.35 57.70 -18.92
N ASP A 102 -20.09 57.12 -17.97
CA ASP A 102 -21.33 57.69 -17.43
C ASP A 102 -21.05 58.83 -16.43
N ASP A 103 -19.97 58.75 -15.65
CA ASP A 103 -19.57 59.83 -14.72
C ASP A 103 -18.99 61.06 -15.46
N ASP A 104 -18.33 60.88 -16.61
CA ASP A 104 -17.81 61.99 -17.44
C ASP A 104 -18.91 62.68 -18.30
N ALA A 105 -20.10 62.09 -18.38
CA ALA A 105 -21.23 62.59 -19.19
C ALA A 105 -22.27 63.41 -18.41
N HIS A 106 -22.06 63.62 -17.09
CA HIS A 106 -22.89 64.45 -16.20
C HIS A 106 -22.19 65.72 -15.75
#